data_AF-A0A3M1LL71-F1
#
_entry.id   AF-A0A3M1LL71-F1
#
_cell.length_a   1.000
_cell.length_b   1.000
_cell.length_c   1.000
_cell.angle_alpha   90.00
_cell.angle_beta   90.00
_cell.angle_gamma   90.00
#
_symmetry.space_group_name_H-M   'P 1'
#
loop_
_entity.id
_entity.type
_entity.pdbx_description
1 polymer ?
#
loop_
_entity_poly.entity_id
_entity_poly.type
_entity_poly.pdbx_seq_one_letter_code
_entity_poly.pdbx_strand_id
1 'polypeptide(L)' 'LPSDAYRTLDLEAGGPEVAAYLRGKPLHLPGPEGWLLVTVDGFPLGWGKRVQGTVKNHYPKYLRRASNPSR' A
#
# COMPACT_ATOMS: atom_id res chain seq x y z
N LEU A 1 -3.01 -6.11 -15.52
CA LEU A 1 -4.03 -5.22 -14.91
C LEU A 1 -4.22 -5.62 -13.45
N PRO A 2 -4.83 -4.79 -12.57
CA PRO A 2 -5.14 -5.21 -11.21
C PRO A 2 -5.93 -6.53 -11.11
N SER A 3 -6.74 -6.82 -12.13
CA SER A 3 -7.47 -8.10 -12.30
C SER A 3 -6.58 -9.34 -12.36
N ASP A 4 -5.31 -9.20 -12.72
CA ASP A 4 -4.37 -10.34 -12.81
C ASP A 4 -3.74 -10.67 -11.45
N ALA A 5 -3.91 -9.79 -10.45
CA ALA A 5 -3.49 -10.07 -9.10
C ALA A 5 -4.51 -10.94 -8.38
N TYR A 6 -4.04 -11.98 -7.69
CA TYR A 6 -4.90 -12.86 -6.89
C TYR A 6 -5.68 -12.10 -5.80
N ARG A 7 -5.10 -11.00 -5.29
CA ARG A 7 -5.73 -10.11 -4.31
C ARG A 7 -5.33 -8.67 -4.57
N THR A 8 -6.27 -7.76 -4.35
CA THR A 8 -6.05 -6.31 -4.38
C THR A 8 -6.44 -5.68 -3.05
N LEU A 9 -5.82 -4.55 -2.73
CA LEU A 9 -6.25 -3.60 -1.71
C LEU A 9 -6.35 -2.24 -2.38
N ASP A 10 -7.57 -1.77 -2.56
CA ASP A 10 -7.83 -0.47 -3.11
C ASP A 10 -7.88 0.58 -2.00
N LEU A 11 -7.08 1.63 -2.17
CA LEU A 11 -7.01 2.76 -1.26
C LEU A 11 -7.71 3.95 -1.92
N GLU A 12 -8.41 4.74 -1.13
CA GLU A 12 -9.03 5.98 -1.59
C GLU A 12 -7.96 7.02 -1.92
N ALA A 13 -8.05 7.65 -3.09
CA ALA A 13 -7.18 8.77 -3.42
C ALA A 13 -7.30 9.90 -2.38
N GLY A 14 -6.16 10.42 -1.92
CA GLY A 14 -6.11 11.44 -0.87
C GLY A 14 -6.27 10.89 0.56
N GLY A 15 -6.61 9.60 0.71
CA GLY A 15 -6.66 8.93 2.02
C GLY A 15 -5.30 8.88 2.73
N PRO A 16 -5.28 8.86 4.07
CA PRO A 16 -4.04 8.80 4.85
C PRO A 16 -3.21 7.54 4.58
N GLU A 17 -3.85 6.44 4.17
CA GLU A 17 -3.23 5.17 3.81
C GLU A 17 -2.33 5.29 2.59
N VAL A 18 -2.72 6.06 1.56
CA VAL A 18 -1.90 6.29 0.37
C VAL A 18 -0.61 7.01 0.77
N ALA A 19 -0.73 8.06 1.58
CA ALA A 19 0.43 8.79 2.07
C ALA A 19 1.32 7.92 2.96
N ALA A 20 0.75 7.04 3.80
CA ALA A 20 1.49 6.09 4.62
C ALA A 20 2.21 5.06 3.74
N TYR A 21 1.53 4.53 2.72
CA TYR A 21 2.08 3.56 1.79
C TYR A 21 3.25 4.13 0.99
N LEU A 22 3.11 5.34 0.44
CA LEU A 22 4.18 6.03 -0.30
C LEU A 22 5.40 6.37 0.58
N ARG A 23 5.23 6.45 1.90
CA ARG A 23 6.34 6.61 2.86
C ARG A 23 6.95 5.28 3.30
N GLY A 24 6.46 4.15 2.80
CA GLY A 24 6.93 2.82 3.18
C GLY A 24 6.41 2.35 4.54
N LYS A 25 5.38 2.99 5.11
CA LYS A 25 4.79 2.59 6.40
C LYS A 25 3.92 1.34 6.23
N PRO A 26 3.84 0.46 7.24
CA PRO A 26 2.84 -0.61 7.26
C PRO A 26 1.43 -0.03 7.39
N LEU A 27 0.43 -0.77 6.88
CA LEU A 27 -0.98 -0.41 6.99
C LEU A 27 -1.70 -1.43 7.88
N HIS A 28 -2.47 -0.97 8.86
CA HIS A 28 -3.28 -1.84 9.73
C HIS A 28 -4.68 -1.95 9.16
N LEU A 29 -4.81 -2.74 8.10
CA LEU A 29 -6.05 -2.94 7.36
C LEU A 29 -6.36 -4.44 7.34
N PRO A 30 -7.42 -4.89 8.04
CA PRO A 30 -7.77 -6.30 8.10
C PRO A 30 -8.16 -6.84 6.72
N GLY A 31 -8.14 -8.16 6.59
CA GLY A 31 -8.51 -8.85 5.35
C GLY A 31 -7.73 -10.15 5.16
N PRO A 32 -7.88 -10.80 3.99
CA PRO A 32 -7.22 -12.06 3.72
C PRO A 32 -5.70 -11.95 3.75
N GLU A 33 -5.07 -12.96 4.32
CA GLU A 33 -3.62 -13.11 4.41
C GLU A 33 -2.96 -13.31 3.04
N GLY A 34 -1.67 -12.95 2.95
CA GLY A 34 -0.84 -13.20 1.77
C GLY A 34 -0.47 -11.96 0.97
N TRP A 35 0.04 -12.18 -0.25
CA TRP A 35 0.44 -11.11 -1.15
C TRP A 35 -0.77 -10.44 -1.79
N LEU A 36 -0.68 -9.11 -1.95
CA LEU A 36 -1.71 -8.31 -2.57
C LEU A 36 -1.10 -7.14 -3.35
N LEU A 37 -1.75 -6.79 -4.45
CA LEU A 37 -1.48 -5.56 -5.18
C LEU A 37 -2.20 -4.40 -4.47
N VAL A 38 -1.47 -3.34 -4.17
CA VAL A 38 -2.03 -2.10 -3.63
C VAL A 38 -2.39 -1.20 -4.82
N THR A 39 -3.63 -0.75 -4.86
CA THR A 39 -4.15 0.19 -5.86
C THR A 39 -4.62 1.49 -5.19
N VAL A 40 -4.75 2.54 -5.98
CA VAL A 40 -5.41 3.80 -5.61
C VAL A 40 -6.46 4.10 -6.66
N ASP A 41 -7.72 4.15 -6.27
CA ASP A 41 -8.88 4.28 -7.17
C ASP A 41 -8.77 3.32 -8.38
N GLY A 42 -8.36 2.07 -8.14
CA GLY A 42 -8.17 1.05 -9.17
C GLY A 42 -6.86 1.14 -9.96
N PHE A 43 -6.00 2.13 -9.74
CA PHE A 43 -4.69 2.24 -10.41
C PHE A 43 -3.58 1.56 -9.58
N PRO A 44 -2.74 0.71 -10.18
CA PRO A 44 -1.70 -0.03 -9.45
C PRO A 44 -0.61 0.89 -8.91
N LEU A 45 -0.31 0.77 -7.62
CA LEU A 45 0.72 1.56 -6.94
C LEU A 45 1.94 0.73 -6.55
N GLY A 46 1.74 -0.53 -6.15
CA GLY A 46 2.82 -1.43 -5.75
C GLY A 46 2.32 -2.66 -5.00
N TRP A 47 3.21 -3.35 -4.30
CA TRP A 47 2.87 -4.59 -3.59
C TRP A 47 2.85 -4.44 -2.07
N GLY A 48 2.06 -5.29 -1.43
CA GLY A 48 2.05 -5.51 0.01
C GLY A 48 1.92 -6.99 0.35
N LYS A 49 2.30 -7.36 1.57
CA LYS A 49 2.03 -8.69 2.12
C LYS A 49 1.30 -8.55 3.44
N ARG A 50 0.06 -9.01 3.51
CA ARG A 50 -0.71 -9.06 4.75
C ARG A 50 -0.24 -10.25 5.60
N VAL A 51 0.07 -9.95 6.86
CA VAL A 51 0.41 -10.89 7.93
C VAL A 51 -0.27 -10.40 9.21
N GLN A 52 -1.19 -11.19 9.77
CA GLN A 52 -1.89 -10.90 11.03
C GLN A 52 -2.58 -9.52 11.00
N GLY A 53 -3.36 -9.25 9.95
CA GLY A 53 -4.08 -7.98 9.79
C GLY A 53 -3.20 -6.76 9.48
N THR A 54 -1.88 -6.94 9.35
CA THR A 54 -0.95 -5.86 8.98
C THR A 54 -0.42 -6.07 7.57
N VAL A 55 -0.60 -5.08 6.70
CA VAL A 55 -0.02 -5.05 5.36
C VAL A 55 1.41 -4.53 5.44
N LYS A 56 2.38 -5.44 5.33
CA LYS A 56 3.80 -5.10 5.18
C LYS A 56 4.03 -4.47 3.82
N ASN A 57 4.55 -3.25 3.84
CA ASN A 57 4.75 -2.44 2.67
C ASN A 57 5.99 -2.88 1.88
N HIS A 58 5.81 -3.26 0.61
CA HIS A 58 6.88 -3.64 -0.30
C HIS A 58 7.12 -2.58 -1.39
N TYR A 59 6.78 -1.33 -1.11
CA TYR A 59 7.09 -0.19 -1.96
C TYR A 59 8.60 0.07 -1.99
N PRO A 60 9.22 0.20 -3.18
CA PRO A 60 10.68 0.31 -3.31
C PRO A 60 11.25 1.46 -2.48
N LYS A 61 12.31 1.19 -1.72
CA LYS A 61 12.91 2.16 -0.79
C LYS A 61 13.29 3.48 -1.47
N TYR A 62 13.86 3.41 -2.67
CA TYR A 62 14.31 4.57 -3.44
C TYR A 62 13.17 5.41 -4.04
N LEU A 63 11.94 4.89 -4.06
CA LEU A 63 10.74 5.64 -4.48
C LEU A 63 9.98 6.25 -3.31
N ARG A 64 10.37 5.94 -2.07
CA ARG A 64 9.64 6.40 -0.89
C ARG A 64 9.70 7.91 -0.79
N ARG A 65 8.54 8.53 -0.57
CA ARG A 65 8.48 9.97 -0.28
C ARG A 65 9.22 10.24 1.02
N ALA A 66 10.17 11.18 0.96
CA ALA A 66 10.78 11.70 2.17
C ALA A 66 9.67 12.26 3.09
N SER A 67 9.77 12.01 4.38
CA SER A 67 9.06 12.82 5.36
C SER A 67 9.60 14.23 5.18
N ASN A 68 8.82 15.12 4.58
CA ASN A 68 9.22 16.51 4.52
C ASN A 68 9.39 16.97 5.98
N PRO A 69 10.54 17.51 6.40
CA PRO A 69 10.58 18.20 7.68
C PRO A 69 9.49 19.26 7.60
N SER A 70 8.63 19.30 8.62
CA SER A 70 7.56 20.29 8.77
C SER A 70 8.12 21.66 8.41
N ARG A 71 7.56 22.27 7.35
CA ARG A 71 7.68 23.72 7.14
C ARG A 71 6.89 24.42 8.23
#